data_AF-A0AAV6C833-F1
#
_entry.id   AF-A0AAV6C833-F1
#
_cell.length_a   1.000
_cell.length_b   1.000
_cell.length_c   1.000
_cell.angle_alpha   90.00
_cell.angle_beta   90.00
_cell.angle_gamma   90.00
#
_symmetry.space_group_name_H-M   'P 1'
#
loop_
_entity.id
_entity.type
_entity.pdbx_description
1 polymer ?
#
loop_
_entity_poly.entity_id
_entity_poly.type
_entity_poly.pdbx_seq_one_letter_code
_entity_poly.pdbx_strand_id
1 'polypeptide(L)'
;MPPATKTGTRSPASSKTGVLRGDANGKWEEARLLYTTYVALSKKFELAPPPCGEGELPETAPTEEALREVFYWFEGLDQQIRPHQLRQLFSGAIRVREEPLRGLIEHHIEKHSVAADRDKLEFLLAQYFALRAPAALLSKNLTLEDVAGVLHPVLGEAKAPPLTWYEPLDKILRTLPRMHSLRDLFESGCLEKGRLLKESARSKGYHPSAELAFCHFNFVMRRAFIRLMHEDVRALREELAQLSEAGVTTLDGRRAGLSAAEPMEKLVAFCQEWKPPLHLDYGQASVAGSLEQLLALRVDAEEALDKLGIPHASGAGSTAGVREPAELFGVPIVPVTANAPVQRREPAAGNVAARTEPARKVSHAQAPANNLADTIAEKTRLPAAVDQEKKEPVEEKEPPPRAAVRGADAATPAAPMKRRVQPVPAPSQAELENCLEKIWEQLIAVPPARGRSMATISLGETRFLISSWEVAAFVSESGPFSEDFRRAVVARAMISTARDACRASGNSEALESALTLARTEINYLQSRAEQAKRAKDTETAVNLGITVKRLLSSIEDGEKLA
;
A
#
# COMPACT_ATOMS: atom_id res chain seq x y z
N MET A 1 -43.38 -44.68 -28.76
CA MET A 1 -42.29 -43.74 -29.10
C MET A 1 -42.23 -42.63 -28.06
N PRO A 2 -41.21 -42.59 -27.20
CA PRO A 2 -40.79 -41.38 -26.49
C PRO A 2 -39.38 -40.93 -26.96
N PRO A 3 -39.05 -39.63 -26.95
CA PRO A 3 -37.72 -39.17 -27.35
C PRO A 3 -36.74 -39.14 -26.16
N ALA A 4 -35.51 -39.52 -26.47
CA ALA A 4 -34.37 -39.69 -25.59
C ALA A 4 -33.80 -38.36 -25.07
N THR A 5 -33.41 -38.36 -23.80
CA THR A 5 -32.60 -37.35 -23.13
C THR A 5 -31.13 -37.45 -23.57
N LYS A 6 -30.57 -36.34 -24.08
CA LYS A 6 -29.12 -36.18 -24.30
C LYS A 6 -28.54 -35.31 -23.18
N THR A 7 -27.80 -35.93 -22.28
CA THR A 7 -26.88 -35.28 -21.34
C THR A 7 -25.53 -35.08 -22.04
N GLY A 8 -25.20 -33.82 -22.35
CA GLY A 8 -23.88 -33.42 -22.86
C GLY A 8 -23.09 -32.71 -21.77
N THR A 9 -22.26 -33.44 -21.04
CA THR A 9 -21.22 -32.90 -20.16
C THR A 9 -20.09 -32.34 -21.03
N ARG A 10 -19.90 -31.02 -20.99
CA ARG A 10 -18.83 -30.31 -21.71
C ARG A 10 -17.72 -29.97 -20.73
N SER A 11 -16.68 -30.80 -20.67
CA SER A 11 -15.40 -30.46 -20.03
C SER A 11 -14.63 -29.47 -20.91
N PRO A 12 -14.10 -28.36 -20.36
CA PRO A 12 -13.12 -27.55 -21.08
C PRO A 12 -11.72 -28.01 -20.70
N ALA A 13 -11.15 -28.92 -21.49
CA ALA A 13 -9.70 -29.10 -21.54
C ALA A 13 -9.12 -27.98 -22.41
N SER A 14 -8.66 -26.90 -21.79
CA SER A 14 -7.76 -25.93 -22.44
C SER A 14 -6.33 -26.30 -22.07
N SER A 15 -5.76 -27.20 -22.86
CA SER A 15 -4.36 -27.59 -22.80
C SER A 15 -3.49 -26.45 -23.35
N LYS A 16 -2.98 -25.59 -22.46
CA LYS A 16 -1.77 -24.81 -22.72
C LYS A 16 -0.57 -25.68 -22.33
N THR A 17 -0.08 -26.49 -23.26
CA THR A 17 1.20 -27.17 -23.12
C THR A 17 2.31 -26.14 -23.28
N GLY A 18 2.82 -25.62 -22.15
CA GLY A 18 4.09 -24.91 -22.12
C GLY A 18 5.19 -25.86 -22.58
N VAL A 19 5.84 -25.54 -23.70
CA VAL A 19 6.98 -26.31 -24.20
C VAL A 19 8.17 -26.02 -23.27
N LEU A 20 8.55 -26.99 -22.44
CA LEU A 20 9.76 -26.93 -21.64
C LEU A 20 10.96 -26.84 -22.59
N ARG A 21 11.70 -25.73 -22.54
CA ARG A 21 12.87 -25.46 -23.40
C ARG A 21 14.13 -25.84 -22.63
N GLY A 22 14.84 -26.90 -23.02
CA GLY A 22 16.11 -27.34 -22.39
C GLY A 22 16.27 -28.87 -22.31
N ASP A 23 17.46 -29.34 -21.92
CA ASP A 23 17.68 -30.75 -21.54
C ASP A 23 16.92 -31.05 -20.23
N ALA A 24 16.20 -32.17 -20.19
CA ALA A 24 15.37 -32.58 -19.05
C ALA A 24 16.19 -32.68 -17.76
N ASN A 25 17.46 -33.09 -17.85
CA ASN A 25 18.36 -33.15 -16.70
C ASN A 25 18.68 -31.75 -16.15
N GLY A 26 18.94 -30.78 -17.03
CA GLY A 26 19.19 -29.40 -16.62
C GLY A 26 17.99 -28.76 -15.94
N LYS A 27 16.79 -28.98 -16.50
CA LYS A 27 15.53 -28.51 -15.89
C LYS A 27 15.20 -29.20 -14.57
N TRP A 28 15.59 -30.46 -14.41
CA TRP A 28 15.43 -31.14 -13.12
C TRP A 28 16.36 -30.56 -12.04
N GLU A 29 17.63 -30.31 -12.37
CA GLU A 29 18.57 -29.68 -11.44
C GLU A 29 18.13 -28.26 -11.04
N GLU A 30 17.62 -27.47 -12.01
CA GLU A 30 16.97 -26.19 -11.72
C GLU A 30 15.79 -26.37 -10.76
N ALA A 31 14.90 -27.34 -11.01
CA ALA A 31 13.78 -27.62 -10.14
C ALA A 31 14.21 -27.96 -8.71
N ARG A 32 15.22 -28.81 -8.55
CA ARG A 32 15.78 -29.18 -7.24
C ARG A 32 16.30 -27.97 -6.48
N LEU A 33 17.01 -27.08 -7.18
CA LEU A 33 17.57 -25.86 -6.60
C LEU A 33 16.47 -24.90 -6.09
N LEU A 34 15.39 -24.78 -6.85
CA LEU A 34 14.27 -23.87 -6.53
C LEU A 34 13.30 -24.45 -5.50
N TYR A 35 13.12 -25.78 -5.49
CA TYR A 35 12.02 -26.45 -4.78
C TYR A 35 11.92 -26.08 -3.31
N THR A 36 13.04 -26.12 -2.59
CA THR A 36 13.08 -25.82 -1.15
C THR A 36 12.63 -24.39 -0.85
N THR A 37 12.94 -23.44 -1.74
CA THR A 37 12.51 -22.05 -1.61
C THR A 37 11.01 -21.92 -1.85
N TYR A 38 10.47 -22.58 -2.87
CA TYR A 38 9.02 -22.59 -3.15
C TYR A 38 8.22 -23.33 -2.07
N VAL A 39 8.73 -24.42 -1.49
CA VAL A 39 8.11 -25.10 -0.34
C VAL A 39 8.01 -24.15 0.84
N ALA A 40 9.09 -23.42 1.14
CA ALA A 40 9.09 -22.46 2.24
C ALA A 40 8.16 -21.26 1.98
N LEU A 41 8.04 -20.79 0.72
CA LEU A 41 7.05 -19.79 0.31
C LEU A 41 5.63 -20.31 0.53
N SER A 42 5.35 -21.52 0.03
CA SER A 42 4.03 -22.15 0.15
C SER A 42 3.62 -22.30 1.61
N LYS A 43 4.52 -22.83 2.46
CA LYS A 43 4.27 -23.01 3.89
C LYS A 43 4.08 -21.68 4.64
N LYS A 44 4.92 -20.68 4.36
CA LYS A 44 4.87 -19.39 5.06
C LYS A 44 3.61 -18.58 4.73
N PHE A 45 3.07 -18.75 3.53
CA PHE A 45 1.93 -17.96 3.04
C PHE A 45 0.67 -18.80 2.77
N GLU A 46 0.63 -20.02 3.28
CA GLU A 46 -0.51 -20.95 3.18
C GLU A 46 -1.01 -21.11 1.72
N LEU A 47 -0.06 -21.24 0.78
CA LEU A 47 -0.36 -21.40 -0.65
C LEU A 47 -0.54 -22.89 -1.01
N ALA A 48 -0.71 -23.16 -2.31
CA ALA A 48 -0.89 -24.52 -2.82
C ALA A 48 0.23 -25.47 -2.32
N PRO A 49 -0.11 -26.67 -1.81
CA PRO A 49 0.86 -27.60 -1.24
C PRO A 49 1.83 -28.13 -2.31
N PRO A 50 3.06 -28.50 -1.93
CA PRO A 50 4.05 -29.02 -2.86
C PRO A 50 3.67 -30.41 -3.41
N PRO A 51 3.94 -30.70 -4.70
CA PRO A 51 3.53 -31.95 -5.34
C PRO A 51 4.30 -33.19 -4.86
N CYS A 52 5.48 -33.02 -4.26
CA CYS A 52 6.38 -34.11 -3.83
C CYS A 52 6.67 -34.08 -2.32
N GLY A 53 5.87 -33.37 -1.53
CA GLY A 53 6.05 -33.21 -0.08
C GLY A 53 6.99 -32.07 0.33
N GLU A 54 7.29 -31.95 1.64
CA GLU A 54 8.12 -30.85 2.18
C GLU A 54 9.65 -31.08 2.04
N GLY A 55 10.07 -32.24 1.51
CA GLY A 55 11.48 -32.64 1.41
C GLY A 55 12.21 -32.08 0.18
N GLU A 56 13.48 -32.43 0.04
CA GLU A 56 14.22 -32.19 -1.20
C GLU A 56 13.73 -33.12 -2.32
N LEU A 57 13.73 -32.61 -3.55
CA LEU A 57 13.46 -33.43 -4.73
C LEU A 57 14.60 -34.46 -4.93
N PRO A 58 14.27 -35.69 -5.41
CA PRO A 58 15.26 -36.75 -5.58
C PRO A 58 16.37 -36.38 -6.57
N GLU A 59 17.56 -36.94 -6.37
CA GLU A 59 18.75 -36.71 -7.24
C GLU A 59 18.54 -37.15 -8.68
N THR A 60 17.86 -38.29 -8.88
CA THR A 60 17.57 -38.80 -10.21
C THR A 60 16.34 -38.14 -10.80
N ALA A 61 16.46 -37.65 -12.05
CA ALA A 61 15.35 -37.07 -12.78
C ALA A 61 14.17 -38.07 -12.88
N PRO A 62 12.96 -37.68 -12.44
CA PRO A 62 11.78 -38.52 -12.52
C PRO A 62 11.21 -38.51 -13.95
N THR A 63 9.99 -39.02 -14.10
CA THR A 63 9.24 -38.91 -15.35
C THR A 63 9.05 -37.45 -15.78
N GLU A 64 8.94 -37.22 -17.09
CA GLU A 64 8.65 -35.88 -17.65
C GLU A 64 7.37 -35.25 -17.06
N GLU A 65 6.43 -36.11 -16.65
CA GLU A 65 5.18 -35.71 -15.96
C GLU A 65 5.45 -35.06 -14.61
N ALA A 66 6.35 -35.63 -13.79
CA ALA A 66 6.70 -35.06 -12.49
C ALA A 66 7.45 -33.73 -12.64
N LEU A 67 8.35 -33.62 -13.62
CA LEU A 67 9.00 -32.35 -13.97
C LEU A 67 7.95 -31.28 -14.33
N ARG A 68 6.98 -31.64 -15.18
CA ARG A 68 5.90 -30.74 -15.60
C ARG A 68 5.01 -30.31 -14.43
N GLU A 69 4.71 -31.23 -13.51
CA GLU A 69 3.90 -30.94 -12.32
C GLU A 69 4.61 -29.94 -11.38
N VAL A 70 5.91 -30.11 -11.15
CA VAL A 70 6.71 -29.20 -10.32
C VAL A 70 6.76 -27.80 -10.92
N PHE A 71 7.05 -27.67 -12.22
CA PHE A 71 7.08 -26.35 -12.88
C PHE A 71 5.70 -25.70 -12.98
N TYR A 72 4.64 -26.48 -13.19
CA TYR A 72 3.27 -25.98 -13.13
C TYR A 72 2.95 -25.42 -11.74
N TRP A 73 3.40 -26.10 -10.68
CA TRP A 73 3.27 -25.60 -9.32
C TRP A 73 4.08 -24.32 -9.09
N PHE A 74 5.33 -24.24 -9.55
CA PHE A 74 6.13 -23.00 -9.49
C PHE A 74 5.43 -21.83 -10.19
N GLU A 75 4.92 -22.04 -11.40
CA GLU A 75 4.19 -21.02 -12.15
C GLU A 75 2.94 -20.55 -11.40
N GLY A 76 2.19 -21.47 -10.82
CA GLY A 76 1.00 -21.18 -10.02
C GLY A 76 1.31 -20.40 -8.74
N LEU A 77 2.42 -20.73 -8.07
CA LEU A 77 2.90 -19.99 -6.90
C LEU A 77 3.41 -18.60 -7.29
N ASP A 78 4.17 -18.48 -8.37
CA ASP A 78 4.65 -17.20 -8.86
C ASP A 78 3.47 -16.24 -9.11
N GLN A 79 2.37 -16.70 -9.71
CA GLN A 79 1.21 -15.82 -9.96
C GLN A 79 0.60 -15.27 -8.67
N GLN A 80 0.73 -15.98 -7.55
CA GLN A 80 0.18 -15.60 -6.24
C GLN A 80 1.17 -14.78 -5.42
N ILE A 81 2.46 -15.10 -5.52
CA ILE A 81 3.51 -14.47 -4.71
C ILE A 81 3.72 -13.03 -5.14
N ARG A 82 3.75 -12.12 -4.16
CA ARG A 82 4.09 -10.71 -4.33
C ARG A 82 5.56 -10.44 -3.96
N PRO A 83 6.18 -9.37 -4.49
CA PRO A 83 7.56 -9.00 -4.13
C PRO A 83 7.79 -8.80 -2.62
N HIS A 84 6.78 -8.32 -1.88
CA HIS A 84 6.90 -8.16 -0.42
C HIS A 84 6.94 -9.50 0.33
N GLN A 85 6.29 -10.55 -0.20
CA GLN A 85 6.33 -11.89 0.39
C GLN A 85 7.73 -12.52 0.21
N LEU A 86 8.35 -12.31 -0.96
CA LEU A 86 9.76 -12.65 -1.16
C LEU A 86 10.65 -11.92 -0.15
N ARG A 87 10.47 -10.60 0.03
CA ARG A 87 11.17 -9.81 1.06
C ARG A 87 11.05 -10.43 2.45
N GLN A 88 9.84 -10.79 2.87
CA GLN A 88 9.60 -11.39 4.18
C GLN A 88 10.28 -12.74 4.34
N LEU A 89 10.36 -13.54 3.28
CA LEU A 89 11.05 -14.83 3.34
C LEU A 89 12.56 -14.64 3.51
N PHE A 90 13.16 -13.81 2.66
CA PHE A 90 14.61 -13.57 2.66
C PHE A 90 15.10 -12.73 3.84
N SER A 91 14.24 -11.94 4.48
CA SER A 91 14.58 -11.19 5.71
C SER A 91 14.50 -12.06 6.98
N GLY A 92 14.03 -13.30 6.88
CA GLY A 92 13.71 -14.15 8.04
C GLY A 92 14.40 -15.51 8.00
N ALA A 93 13.57 -16.57 7.98
CA ALA A 93 13.92 -17.95 8.30
C ALA A 93 14.88 -18.66 7.34
N ILE A 94 15.04 -18.16 6.11
CA ILE A 94 15.95 -18.76 5.13
C ILE A 94 17.24 -17.95 5.12
N ARG A 95 18.33 -18.59 5.54
CA ARG A 95 19.66 -18.08 5.27
C ARG A 95 19.85 -18.06 3.75
N VAL A 96 19.76 -16.87 3.16
CA VAL A 96 19.83 -16.67 1.72
C VAL A 96 21.16 -17.23 1.22
N ARG A 97 21.11 -18.32 0.45
CA ARG A 97 22.28 -18.87 -0.24
C ARG A 97 22.36 -18.28 -1.64
N GLU A 98 23.57 -18.23 -2.18
CA GLU A 98 23.80 -17.63 -3.50
C GLU A 98 23.14 -18.47 -4.60
N GLU A 99 23.27 -19.79 -4.53
CA GLU A 99 22.84 -20.70 -5.58
C GLU A 99 21.31 -20.68 -5.78
N PRO A 100 20.47 -20.84 -4.73
CA PRO A 100 19.01 -20.77 -4.92
C PRO A 100 18.53 -19.38 -5.37
N LEU A 101 19.21 -18.31 -4.91
CA LEU A 101 18.88 -16.95 -5.34
C LEU A 101 19.23 -16.72 -6.81
N ARG A 102 20.38 -17.24 -7.26
CA ARG A 102 20.77 -17.23 -8.67
C ARG A 102 19.78 -18.01 -9.52
N GLY A 103 19.40 -19.22 -9.11
CA GLY A 103 18.40 -20.03 -9.80
C GLY A 103 17.06 -19.31 -9.94
N LEU A 104 16.60 -18.61 -8.89
CA LEU A 104 15.37 -17.81 -8.95
C LEU A 104 15.47 -16.66 -9.95
N ILE A 105 16.63 -15.99 -10.01
CA ILE A 105 16.86 -14.91 -10.98
C ILE A 105 16.82 -15.46 -12.41
N GLU A 106 17.52 -16.56 -12.67
CA GLU A 106 17.54 -17.24 -13.98
C GLU A 106 16.14 -17.68 -14.40
N HIS A 107 15.40 -18.36 -13.52
CA HIS A 107 13.99 -18.75 -13.74
C HIS A 107 13.10 -17.56 -14.12
N HIS A 108 13.21 -16.44 -13.39
CA HIS A 108 12.41 -15.24 -13.70
C HIS A 108 12.83 -14.51 -14.97
N ILE A 109 14.10 -14.59 -15.37
CA ILE A 109 14.59 -14.05 -16.66
C ILE A 109 14.03 -14.89 -17.82
N GLU A 110 14.06 -16.23 -17.70
CA GLU A 110 13.60 -17.15 -18.75
C GLU A 110 12.07 -17.08 -18.96
N LYS A 111 11.30 -16.82 -17.90
CA LYS A 111 9.84 -16.85 -17.90
C LYS A 111 9.17 -15.79 -18.80
N HIS A 112 9.91 -14.85 -19.40
CA HIS A 112 9.39 -13.77 -20.27
C HIS A 112 8.15 -13.06 -19.68
N SER A 113 8.42 -12.13 -18.77
CA SER A 113 7.51 -11.83 -17.67
C SER A 113 6.46 -10.72 -17.91
N VAL A 114 5.32 -10.85 -17.23
CA VAL A 114 4.35 -9.77 -16.98
C VAL A 114 4.95 -8.75 -15.99
N ALA A 115 4.44 -7.52 -15.92
CA ALA A 115 4.96 -6.45 -15.05
C ALA A 115 5.22 -6.88 -13.59
N ALA A 116 4.35 -7.72 -13.01
CA ALA A 116 4.49 -8.20 -11.62
C ALA A 116 5.73 -9.08 -11.40
N ASP A 117 6.14 -9.86 -12.40
CA ASP A 117 7.32 -10.71 -12.32
C ASP A 117 8.62 -9.90 -12.44
N ARG A 118 8.58 -8.74 -13.12
CA ARG A 118 9.74 -7.82 -13.15
C ARG A 118 10.00 -7.19 -11.79
N ASP A 119 8.96 -6.82 -11.04
CA ASP A 119 9.14 -6.33 -9.67
C ASP A 119 9.79 -7.38 -8.75
N LYS A 120 9.53 -8.67 -8.99
CA LYS A 120 10.23 -9.75 -8.29
C LYS A 120 11.67 -9.88 -8.75
N LEU A 121 11.91 -9.88 -10.06
CA LEU A 121 13.26 -9.97 -10.61
C LEU A 121 14.15 -8.84 -10.09
N GLU A 122 13.68 -7.61 -10.13
CA GLU A 122 14.42 -6.46 -9.60
C GLU A 122 14.69 -6.58 -8.09
N PHE A 123 13.73 -7.10 -7.32
CA PHE A 123 13.95 -7.39 -5.91
C PHE A 123 15.02 -8.47 -5.71
N LEU A 124 14.96 -9.57 -6.47
CA LEU A 124 15.93 -10.67 -6.40
C LEU A 124 17.33 -10.20 -6.81
N LEU A 125 17.44 -9.37 -7.85
CA LEU A 125 18.70 -8.74 -8.27
C LEU A 125 19.27 -7.84 -7.17
N ALA A 126 18.44 -7.00 -6.54
CA ALA A 126 18.87 -6.17 -5.42
C ALA A 126 19.31 -7.00 -4.21
N GLN A 127 18.62 -8.12 -3.95
CA GLN A 127 18.98 -9.06 -2.88
C GLN A 127 20.30 -9.78 -3.18
N TYR A 128 20.51 -10.19 -4.43
CA TYR A 128 21.75 -10.83 -4.87
C TYR A 128 22.92 -9.86 -4.80
N PHE A 129 22.71 -8.62 -5.24
CA PHE A 129 23.68 -7.55 -5.09
C PHE A 129 24.03 -7.34 -3.60
N ALA A 130 23.05 -7.23 -2.70
CA ALA A 130 23.30 -7.07 -1.27
C ALA A 130 24.08 -8.24 -0.66
N LEU A 131 23.84 -9.47 -1.14
CA LEU A 131 24.52 -10.68 -0.68
C LEU A 131 25.98 -10.75 -1.18
N ARG A 132 26.25 -10.25 -2.40
CA ARG A 132 27.53 -10.44 -3.09
C ARG A 132 28.44 -9.20 -3.07
N ALA A 133 27.89 -8.02 -2.82
CA ALA A 133 28.66 -6.79 -2.79
C ALA A 133 29.67 -6.79 -1.64
N PRO A 134 30.96 -6.50 -1.90
CA PRO A 134 31.95 -6.34 -0.84
C PRO A 134 31.56 -5.21 0.13
N ALA A 135 31.87 -5.35 1.41
CA ALA A 135 31.54 -4.33 2.42
C ALA A 135 32.10 -2.93 2.07
N ALA A 136 33.30 -2.87 1.49
CA ALA A 136 33.92 -1.62 1.04
C ALA A 136 33.15 -0.93 -0.11
N LEU A 137 32.43 -1.72 -0.91
CA LEU A 137 31.56 -1.22 -1.98
C LEU A 137 30.29 -0.59 -1.40
N LEU A 138 29.74 -1.21 -0.36
CA LEU A 138 28.51 -0.77 0.29
C LEU A 138 28.68 0.55 1.04
N SER A 139 29.89 0.84 1.54
CA SER A 139 30.22 2.06 2.29
C SER A 139 30.51 3.30 1.44
N LYS A 140 30.61 3.17 0.10
CA LYS A 140 30.89 4.30 -0.81
C LYS A 140 29.65 4.74 -1.57
N ASN A 141 29.78 5.81 -2.36
CA ASN A 141 28.81 6.17 -3.38
C ASN A 141 28.86 5.10 -4.47
N LEU A 142 27.77 4.36 -4.61
CA LEU A 142 27.68 3.25 -5.54
C LEU A 142 27.55 3.78 -6.97
N THR A 143 28.35 3.23 -7.88
CA THR A 143 28.26 3.53 -9.33
C THR A 143 27.53 2.42 -10.07
N LEU A 144 27.13 2.68 -11.32
CA LEU A 144 26.48 1.66 -12.14
C LEU A 144 27.46 0.54 -12.50
N GLU A 145 28.73 0.87 -12.72
CA GLU A 145 29.82 -0.05 -12.99
C GLU A 145 30.08 -1.00 -11.81
N ASP A 146 30.02 -0.46 -10.58
CA ASP A 146 30.11 -1.26 -9.35
C ASP A 146 28.99 -2.32 -9.29
N VAL A 147 27.75 -1.94 -9.63
CA VAL A 147 26.61 -2.88 -9.68
C VAL A 147 26.78 -3.90 -10.80
N ALA A 148 27.24 -3.46 -11.97
CA ALA A 148 27.45 -4.33 -13.12
C ALA A 148 28.45 -5.45 -12.82
N GLY A 149 29.57 -5.12 -12.15
CA GLY A 149 30.58 -6.10 -11.76
C GLY A 149 30.04 -7.19 -10.82
N VAL A 150 29.17 -6.81 -9.88
CA VAL A 150 28.57 -7.76 -8.92
C VAL A 150 27.48 -8.61 -9.59
N LEU A 151 26.68 -8.03 -10.50
CA LEU A 151 25.58 -8.73 -11.18
C LEU A 151 26.01 -9.51 -12.44
N HIS A 152 27.27 -9.41 -12.86
CA HIS A 152 27.79 -10.12 -14.02
C HIS A 152 27.45 -11.62 -14.06
N PRO A 153 27.51 -12.39 -12.94
CA PRO A 153 27.19 -13.82 -12.97
C PRO A 153 25.73 -14.15 -13.31
N VAL A 154 24.80 -13.21 -13.20
CA VAL A 154 23.36 -13.44 -13.41
C VAL A 154 22.78 -12.65 -14.58
N LEU A 155 23.39 -11.51 -14.94
CA LEU A 155 22.98 -10.69 -16.10
C LEU A 155 23.95 -10.80 -17.29
N GLY A 156 25.08 -11.49 -17.14
CA GLY A 156 26.11 -11.62 -18.17
C GLY A 156 26.84 -10.30 -18.47
N GLU A 157 27.32 -10.13 -19.70
CA GLU A 157 27.91 -8.88 -20.21
C GLU A 157 26.82 -7.83 -20.50
N ALA A 158 26.03 -7.47 -19.49
CA ALA A 158 25.09 -6.37 -19.60
C ALA A 158 25.86 -5.06 -19.85
N LYS A 159 25.82 -4.55 -21.09
CA LYS A 159 26.44 -3.27 -21.43
C LYS A 159 25.81 -2.15 -20.61
N ALA A 160 26.61 -1.15 -20.26
CA ALA A 160 26.07 0.07 -19.67
C ALA A 160 24.94 0.61 -20.55
N PRO A 161 23.80 0.99 -19.97
CA PRO A 161 22.68 1.53 -20.71
C PRO A 161 23.06 2.77 -21.52
N PRO A 162 22.43 3.00 -22.70
CA PRO A 162 22.63 4.24 -23.43
C PRO A 162 22.35 5.45 -22.53
N LEU A 163 23.31 6.38 -22.48
CA LEU A 163 23.29 7.54 -21.58
C LEU A 163 21.96 8.33 -21.65
N THR A 164 21.36 8.42 -22.83
CA THR A 164 20.14 9.21 -23.08
C THR A 164 18.93 8.77 -22.27
N TRP A 165 18.80 7.47 -21.93
CA TRP A 165 17.66 7.00 -21.14
C TRP A 165 17.97 6.91 -19.65
N TYR A 166 19.24 6.65 -19.29
CA TYR A 166 19.66 6.50 -17.90
C TYR A 166 19.89 7.84 -17.20
N GLU A 167 20.22 8.90 -17.94
CA GLU A 167 20.51 10.24 -17.40
C GLU A 167 19.44 10.76 -16.43
N PRO A 168 18.12 10.61 -16.67
CA PRO A 168 17.11 10.98 -15.68
C PRO A 168 17.18 10.20 -14.36
N LEU A 169 17.51 8.90 -14.38
CA LEU A 169 17.73 8.11 -13.16
C LEU A 169 18.98 8.58 -12.43
N ASP A 170 20.07 8.82 -13.16
CA ASP A 170 21.32 9.32 -12.56
C ASP A 170 21.14 10.68 -11.89
N LYS A 171 20.36 11.58 -12.53
CA LYS A 171 19.98 12.88 -11.94
C LYS A 171 19.24 12.70 -10.61
N ILE A 172 18.32 11.74 -10.52
CA ILE A 172 17.63 11.42 -9.26
C ILE A 172 18.64 10.92 -8.22
N LEU A 173 19.51 9.98 -8.58
CA LEU A 173 20.47 9.41 -7.63
C LEU A 173 21.45 10.45 -7.06
N ARG A 174 21.83 11.45 -7.86
CA ARG A 174 22.70 12.55 -7.41
C ARG A 174 22.05 13.51 -6.40
N THR A 175 20.71 13.54 -6.29
CA THR A 175 20.03 14.40 -5.29
C THR A 175 19.94 13.72 -3.93
N LEU A 176 19.90 12.40 -3.86
CA LEU A 176 19.69 11.64 -2.62
C LEU A 176 20.70 11.92 -1.50
N PRO A 177 22.01 12.13 -1.76
CA PRO A 177 22.96 12.46 -0.69
C PRO A 177 22.68 13.81 -0.02
N ARG A 178 21.93 14.69 -0.66
CA ARG A 178 21.60 16.04 -0.17
C ARG A 178 20.29 16.10 0.62
N MET A 179 19.57 14.99 0.69
CA MET A 179 18.33 14.91 1.47
C MET A 179 18.67 14.62 2.93
N HIS A 180 17.92 15.24 3.83
CA HIS A 180 18.10 15.15 5.28
C HIS A 180 16.88 14.57 5.99
N SER A 181 15.72 14.53 5.34
CA SER A 181 14.50 13.93 5.87
C SER A 181 13.76 13.06 4.85
N LEU A 182 12.84 12.21 5.33
CA LEU A 182 11.87 11.56 4.44
C LEU A 182 10.93 12.58 3.80
N ARG A 183 10.67 13.72 4.47
CA ARG A 183 9.89 14.83 3.89
C ARG A 183 10.54 15.34 2.61
N ASP A 184 11.86 15.60 2.62
CA ASP A 184 12.62 16.03 1.43
C ASP A 184 12.51 15.02 0.28
N LEU A 185 12.61 13.73 0.63
CA LEU A 185 12.52 12.64 -0.34
C LEU A 185 11.14 12.60 -0.99
N PHE A 186 10.06 12.70 -0.21
CA PHE A 186 8.70 12.70 -0.74
C PHE A 186 8.38 13.96 -1.56
N GLU A 187 8.76 15.14 -1.06
CA GLU A 187 8.52 16.42 -1.75
C GLU A 187 9.30 16.55 -3.05
N SER A 188 10.49 15.96 -3.14
CA SER A 188 11.28 15.95 -4.38
C SER A 188 10.62 15.20 -5.55
N GLY A 189 9.65 14.32 -5.25
CA GLY A 189 9.00 13.44 -6.22
C GLY A 189 9.94 12.42 -6.86
N CYS A 190 11.11 12.15 -6.29
CA CYS A 190 12.12 11.26 -6.88
C CYS A 190 11.60 9.82 -7.06
N LEU A 191 10.81 9.32 -6.11
CA LEU A 191 10.17 8.00 -6.21
C LEU A 191 9.19 7.92 -7.39
N GLU A 192 8.39 8.98 -7.61
CA GLU A 192 7.43 9.01 -8.73
C GLU A 192 8.14 9.06 -10.08
N LYS A 193 9.12 9.95 -10.20
CA LYS A 193 9.95 10.07 -11.41
C LYS A 193 10.62 8.73 -11.74
N GLY A 194 11.18 8.06 -10.72
CA GLY A 194 11.74 6.71 -10.88
C GLY A 194 10.72 5.69 -11.38
N ARG A 195 9.49 5.70 -10.85
CA ARG A 195 8.41 4.81 -11.30
C ARG A 195 7.98 5.09 -12.73
N LEU A 196 7.84 6.35 -13.13
CA LEU A 196 7.48 6.72 -14.50
C LEU A 196 8.56 6.28 -15.51
N LEU A 197 9.83 6.45 -15.16
CA LEU A 197 10.96 5.97 -15.97
C LEU A 197 10.95 4.45 -16.09
N LYS A 198 10.63 3.76 -15.00
CA LYS A 198 10.47 2.31 -14.94
C LYS A 198 9.36 1.81 -15.86
N GLU A 199 8.19 2.43 -15.80
CA GLU A 199 7.05 2.08 -16.65
C GLU A 199 7.34 2.33 -18.13
N SER A 200 7.99 3.45 -18.45
CA SER A 200 8.46 3.75 -19.81
C SER A 200 9.44 2.70 -20.33
N ALA A 201 10.39 2.26 -19.50
CA ALA A 201 11.34 1.20 -19.86
C ALA A 201 10.66 -0.17 -20.00
N ARG A 202 9.63 -0.44 -19.18
CA ARG A 202 8.88 -1.70 -19.20
C ARG A 202 8.16 -1.96 -20.51
N SER A 203 7.65 -0.90 -21.13
CA SER A 203 6.95 -0.97 -22.42
C SER A 203 7.80 -1.60 -23.55
N LYS A 204 9.14 -1.58 -23.42
CA LYS A 204 10.09 -2.04 -24.44
C LYS A 204 10.52 -3.51 -24.28
N GLY A 205 9.91 -4.27 -23.38
CA GLY A 205 10.30 -5.66 -23.10
C GLY A 205 11.43 -5.77 -22.07
N TYR A 206 11.96 -6.99 -21.89
CA TYR A 206 13.09 -7.27 -21.00
C TYR A 206 14.40 -6.80 -21.66
N HIS A 207 15.26 -6.12 -20.90
CA HIS A 207 16.58 -5.70 -21.36
C HIS A 207 17.57 -5.73 -20.18
N PRO A 208 18.67 -6.51 -20.23
CA PRO A 208 19.61 -6.66 -19.11
C PRO A 208 20.16 -5.32 -18.60
N SER A 209 20.49 -4.38 -19.49
CA SER A 209 20.95 -3.04 -19.08
C SER A 209 19.89 -2.22 -18.34
N ALA A 210 18.60 -2.46 -18.60
CA ALA A 210 17.52 -1.80 -17.86
C ALA A 210 17.40 -2.40 -16.47
N GLU A 211 17.41 -3.73 -16.35
CA GLU A 211 17.40 -4.41 -15.05
C GLU A 211 18.59 -4.04 -14.17
N LEU A 212 19.79 -3.91 -14.78
CA LEU A 212 20.98 -3.41 -14.11
C LEU A 212 20.78 -2.01 -13.52
N ALA A 213 20.27 -1.08 -14.33
CA ALA A 213 20.02 0.30 -13.90
C ALA A 213 18.91 0.42 -12.86
N PHE A 214 17.83 -0.35 -12.97
CA PHE A 214 16.78 -0.37 -11.94
C PHE A 214 17.23 -1.09 -10.67
N CYS A 215 18.10 -2.09 -10.76
CA CYS A 215 18.75 -2.66 -9.58
C CYS A 215 19.60 -1.61 -8.87
N HIS A 216 20.43 -0.87 -9.61
CA HIS A 216 21.22 0.24 -9.05
C HIS A 216 20.32 1.29 -8.39
N PHE A 217 19.30 1.76 -9.11
CA PHE A 217 18.34 2.74 -8.61
C PHE A 217 17.63 2.26 -7.35
N ASN A 218 17.02 1.07 -7.39
CA ASN A 218 16.26 0.51 -6.26
C ASN A 218 17.15 0.31 -5.03
N PHE A 219 18.40 -0.13 -5.23
CA PHE A 219 19.33 -0.34 -4.13
C PHE A 219 19.71 0.99 -3.46
N VAL A 220 20.14 1.99 -4.24
CA VAL A 220 20.54 3.30 -3.72
C VAL A 220 19.36 4.04 -3.10
N MET A 221 18.18 4.01 -3.76
CA MET A 221 16.94 4.59 -3.22
C MET A 221 16.55 3.94 -1.89
N ARG A 222 16.62 2.61 -1.77
CA ARG A 222 16.31 1.91 -0.52
C ARG A 222 17.30 2.29 0.59
N ARG A 223 18.59 2.37 0.28
CA ARG A 223 19.62 2.83 1.24
C ARG A 223 19.35 4.26 1.70
N ALA A 224 19.03 5.16 0.77
CA ALA A 224 18.66 6.54 1.10
C ALA A 224 17.40 6.61 1.96
N PHE A 225 16.34 5.89 1.61
CA PHE A 225 15.10 5.84 2.37
C PHE A 225 15.31 5.39 3.82
N ILE A 226 16.06 4.30 4.04
CA ILE A 226 16.33 3.81 5.40
C ILE A 226 17.21 4.78 6.19
N ARG A 227 18.22 5.39 5.54
CA ARG A 227 19.04 6.44 6.17
C ARG A 227 18.17 7.60 6.66
N LEU A 228 17.34 8.14 5.77
CA LEU A 228 16.48 9.30 6.05
C LEU A 228 15.42 8.99 7.12
N MET A 229 14.87 7.78 7.10
CA MET A 229 13.97 7.29 8.14
C MET A 229 14.64 7.25 9.52
N HIS A 230 15.86 6.72 9.61
CA HIS A 230 16.61 6.74 10.86
C HIS A 230 16.99 8.17 11.30
N GLU A 231 17.25 9.06 10.34
CA GLU A 231 17.49 10.48 10.60
C GLU A 231 16.26 11.13 11.23
N ASP A 232 15.06 10.93 10.66
CA ASP A 232 13.81 11.48 11.18
C ASP A 232 13.47 10.93 12.57
N VAL A 233 13.67 9.63 12.82
CA VAL A 233 13.45 9.05 14.16
C VAL A 233 14.45 9.61 15.17
N ARG A 234 15.71 9.84 14.78
CA ARG A 234 16.72 10.43 15.67
C ARG A 234 16.39 11.89 15.97
N ALA A 235 16.09 12.68 14.94
CA ALA A 235 15.69 14.08 15.08
C ALA A 235 14.48 14.22 16.00
N LEU A 236 13.44 13.41 15.81
CA LEU A 236 12.26 13.42 16.69
C LEU A 236 12.63 13.09 18.14
N ARG A 237 13.51 12.12 18.39
CA ARG A 237 13.96 11.80 19.77
C ARG A 237 14.71 12.98 20.42
N GLU A 238 15.58 13.66 19.66
CA GLU A 238 16.32 14.83 20.13
C GLU A 238 15.37 16.00 20.41
N GLU A 239 14.41 16.26 19.52
CA GLU A 239 13.39 17.30 19.67
C GLU A 239 12.50 17.05 20.89
N LEU A 240 12.05 15.80 21.09
CA LEU A 240 11.27 15.43 22.28
C LEU A 240 12.08 15.58 23.58
N ALA A 241 13.38 15.26 23.56
CA ALA A 241 14.25 15.46 24.72
C ALA A 241 14.38 16.96 25.06
N GLN A 242 14.60 17.81 24.06
CA GLN A 242 14.67 19.27 24.24
C GLN A 242 13.36 19.86 24.80
N LEU A 243 12.21 19.42 24.27
CA LEU A 243 10.89 19.80 24.80
C LEU A 243 10.73 19.39 26.28
N SER A 244 11.16 18.18 26.63
CA SER A 244 11.12 17.69 28.01
C SER A 244 12.03 18.51 28.94
N GLU A 245 13.25 18.87 28.50
CA GLU A 245 14.17 19.74 29.25
C GLU A 245 13.61 21.15 29.45
N ALA A 246 12.84 21.66 28.48
CA ALA A 246 12.12 22.92 28.58
C ALA A 246 10.85 22.85 29.45
N GLY A 247 10.55 21.70 30.06
CA GLY A 247 9.40 21.52 30.95
C GLY A 247 8.07 21.26 30.23
N VAL A 248 8.09 20.96 28.93
CA VAL A 248 6.87 20.55 28.19
C VAL A 248 6.51 19.12 28.59
N THR A 249 5.29 18.92 29.10
CA THR A 249 4.81 17.61 29.55
C THR A 249 3.90 16.91 28.53
N THR A 250 3.33 17.67 27.58
CA THR A 250 2.39 17.19 26.57
C THR A 250 2.59 17.88 25.23
N LEU A 251 2.35 17.17 24.13
CA LEU A 251 2.40 17.69 22.75
C LEU A 251 1.06 17.47 22.04
N ASP A 252 0.64 18.40 21.18
CA ASP A 252 -0.55 18.20 20.34
C ASP A 252 -0.20 17.24 19.19
N GLY A 253 -0.64 15.99 19.29
CA GLY A 253 -0.37 14.95 18.30
C GLY A 253 -1.52 14.71 17.32
N ARG A 254 -2.51 15.61 17.21
CA ARG A 254 -3.69 15.41 16.35
C ARG A 254 -3.34 15.22 14.88
N ARG A 255 -2.29 15.87 14.38
CA ARG A 255 -1.81 15.70 12.98
C ARG A 255 -1.36 14.26 12.72
N ALA A 256 -0.84 13.61 13.75
CA ALA A 256 -0.37 12.23 13.75
C ALA A 256 -1.46 11.22 14.17
N GLY A 257 -2.72 11.66 14.32
CA GLY A 257 -3.83 10.81 14.77
C GLY A 257 -3.80 10.45 16.25
N LEU A 258 -3.05 11.18 17.08
CA LEU A 258 -2.99 11.03 18.54
C LEU A 258 -3.88 12.06 19.25
N SER A 259 -3.83 12.10 20.58
CA SER A 259 -4.60 13.08 21.35
C SER A 259 -4.05 14.51 21.22
N ALA A 260 -4.86 15.51 21.55
CA ALA A 260 -4.46 16.93 21.53
C ALA A 260 -3.47 17.32 22.63
N ALA A 261 -3.21 16.42 23.59
CA ALA A 261 -2.30 16.61 24.69
C ALA A 261 -1.63 15.27 25.00
N GLU A 262 -0.94 14.71 24.01
CA GLU A 262 -0.29 13.42 24.13
C GLU A 262 0.87 13.53 25.13
N PRO A 263 0.92 12.68 26.17
CA PRO A 263 2.01 12.69 27.14
C PRO A 263 3.37 12.45 26.49
N MET A 264 4.39 13.23 26.87
CA MET A 264 5.76 13.07 26.37
C MET A 264 6.32 11.66 26.58
N GLU A 265 6.01 11.03 27.71
CA GLU A 265 6.42 9.64 28.01
C GLU A 265 5.94 8.65 26.94
N LYS A 266 4.71 8.82 26.43
CA LYS A 266 4.16 7.97 25.37
C LYS A 266 4.82 8.23 24.03
N LEU A 267 5.15 9.49 23.72
CA LEU A 267 5.84 9.84 22.48
C LEU A 267 7.27 9.32 22.47
N VAL A 268 7.97 9.37 23.61
CA VAL A 268 9.29 8.76 23.80
C VAL A 268 9.20 7.25 23.64
N ALA A 269 8.22 6.60 24.27
CA ALA A 269 7.99 5.16 24.11
C ALA A 269 7.70 4.78 22.65
N PHE A 270 6.84 5.53 21.96
CA PHE A 270 6.58 5.37 20.53
C PHE A 270 7.88 5.41 19.72
N CYS A 271 8.74 6.41 19.95
CA CYS A 271 10.00 6.53 19.24
C CYS A 271 10.98 5.40 19.53
N GLN A 272 10.98 4.84 20.75
CA GLN A 272 11.83 3.71 21.14
C GLN A 272 11.36 2.39 20.52
N GLU A 273 10.05 2.19 20.46
CA GLU A 273 9.43 0.99 19.91
C GLU A 273 9.27 1.03 18.38
N TRP A 274 9.48 2.21 17.77
CA TRP A 274 9.33 2.40 16.34
C TRP A 274 10.28 1.46 15.57
N LYS A 275 9.70 0.58 14.76
CA LYS A 275 10.44 -0.37 13.92
C LYS A 275 10.21 -0.06 12.44
N PRO A 276 11.29 0.00 11.64
CA PRO A 276 11.18 0.13 10.19
C PRO A 276 10.26 -0.95 9.59
N PRO A 277 9.18 -0.60 8.88
CA PRO A 277 8.29 -1.57 8.23
C PRO A 277 8.90 -2.15 6.93
N LEU A 278 10.20 -2.45 6.91
CA LEU A 278 10.96 -2.80 5.68
C LEU A 278 10.50 -4.11 5.03
N HIS A 279 9.90 -5.00 5.82
CA HIS A 279 9.39 -6.30 5.41
C HIS A 279 7.91 -6.25 4.99
N LEU A 280 7.24 -5.11 5.19
CA LEU A 280 5.84 -4.96 4.83
C LEU A 280 5.69 -4.43 3.40
N ASP A 281 4.48 -4.57 2.88
CA ASP A 281 4.15 -3.94 1.61
C ASP A 281 4.06 -2.42 1.83
N TYR A 282 4.92 -1.65 1.17
CA TYR A 282 4.88 -0.19 1.27
C TYR A 282 3.59 0.40 0.68
N GLY A 283 2.83 -0.37 -0.12
CA GLY A 283 1.49 -0.01 -0.56
C GLY A 283 0.40 -0.24 0.50
N GLN A 284 0.68 -0.94 1.60
CA GLN A 284 -0.30 -1.11 2.68
C GLN A 284 -0.51 0.19 3.44
N ALA A 285 -1.78 0.51 3.69
CA ALA A 285 -2.19 1.69 4.43
C ALA A 285 -1.56 1.77 5.83
N SER A 286 -1.26 0.63 6.46
CA SER A 286 -0.58 0.58 7.77
C SER A 286 0.86 1.10 7.73
N VAL A 287 1.60 0.80 6.66
CA VAL A 287 2.98 1.25 6.47
C VAL A 287 3.02 2.74 6.15
N ALA A 288 2.15 3.17 5.22
CA ALA A 288 1.99 4.58 4.90
C ALA A 288 1.57 5.38 6.15
N GLY A 289 0.59 4.88 6.91
CA GLY A 289 0.12 5.51 8.14
C GLY A 289 1.21 5.66 9.21
N SER A 290 2.08 4.65 9.40
CA SER A 290 3.18 4.74 10.37
C SER A 290 4.24 5.79 9.96
N LEU A 291 4.54 5.91 8.67
CA LEU A 291 5.47 6.94 8.15
C LEU A 291 4.85 8.33 8.20
N GLU A 292 3.57 8.46 7.83
CA GLU A 292 2.79 9.69 7.95
C GLU A 292 2.73 10.16 9.42
N GLN A 293 2.49 9.23 10.35
CA GLN A 293 2.47 9.50 11.79
C GLN A 293 3.82 10.00 12.29
N LEU A 294 4.93 9.34 11.91
CA LEU A 294 6.29 9.77 12.27
C LEU A 294 6.56 11.20 11.76
N LEU A 295 6.26 11.46 10.50
CA LEU A 295 6.48 12.77 9.89
C LEU A 295 5.61 13.85 10.51
N ALA A 296 4.35 13.55 10.81
CA ALA A 296 3.44 14.48 11.47
C ALA A 296 3.92 14.86 12.87
N LEU A 297 4.33 13.86 13.68
CA LEU A 297 4.89 14.11 15.01
C LEU A 297 6.15 14.97 14.95
N ARG A 298 7.01 14.73 13.96
CA ARG A 298 8.19 15.57 13.74
C ARG A 298 7.81 17.03 13.49
N VAL A 299 6.79 17.29 12.66
CA VAL A 299 6.32 18.67 12.43
C VAL A 299 5.77 19.29 13.72
N ASP A 300 4.97 18.54 14.49
CA ASP A 300 4.38 19.04 15.73
C ASP A 300 5.46 19.35 16.78
N ALA A 301 6.54 18.56 16.85
CA ALA A 301 7.69 18.80 17.73
C ALA A 301 8.53 20.01 17.28
N GLU A 302 8.83 20.13 15.97
CA GLU A 302 9.49 21.31 15.37
C GLU A 302 8.71 22.60 15.71
N GLU A 303 7.40 22.62 15.46
CA GLU A 303 6.54 23.78 15.75
C GLU A 303 6.47 24.12 17.25
N ALA A 304 6.59 23.13 18.14
CA ALA A 304 6.61 23.35 19.58
C ALA A 304 7.94 23.97 20.05
N LEU A 305 9.07 23.53 19.49
CA LEU A 305 10.38 24.11 19.76
C LEU A 305 10.48 25.55 19.25
N ASP A 306 9.95 25.81 18.05
CA ASP A 306 9.90 27.16 17.48
C ASP A 306 9.13 28.14 18.38
N LYS A 307 8.01 27.70 18.97
CA LYS A 307 7.22 28.51 19.93
C LYS A 307 8.00 28.85 21.21
N LEU A 308 8.94 27.99 21.60
CA LEU A 308 9.82 28.20 22.75
C LEU A 308 11.10 28.97 22.38
N GLY A 309 11.33 29.23 21.09
CA GLY A 309 12.57 29.84 20.60
C GLY A 309 13.80 28.93 20.76
N ILE A 310 13.58 27.61 20.85
CA ILE A 310 14.67 26.62 20.98
C ILE A 310 15.07 26.18 19.57
N PRO A 311 16.34 26.34 19.16
CA PRO A 311 16.79 25.88 17.85
C PRO A 311 16.72 24.36 17.77
N HIS A 312 16.00 23.84 16.79
CA HIS A 312 15.92 22.41 16.51
C HIS A 312 17.00 21.98 15.51
N ALA A 313 17.33 20.68 15.48
CA ALA A 313 18.50 20.13 14.76
C ALA A 313 18.38 20.16 13.22
N SER A 314 17.33 20.74 12.65
CA SER A 314 17.08 20.73 11.22
C SER A 314 18.03 21.70 10.49
N GLY A 315 19.21 21.21 10.09
CA GLY A 315 20.04 21.85 9.07
C GLY A 315 21.52 22.08 9.39
N ALA A 316 22.00 21.81 10.61
CA ALA A 316 23.43 21.89 10.89
C ALA A 316 24.09 20.54 10.58
N GLY A 317 24.71 20.44 9.40
CA GLY A 317 25.38 19.22 8.92
C GLY A 317 26.40 18.64 9.90
N SER A 318 25.95 17.73 10.76
CA SER A 318 26.81 16.92 11.61
C SER A 318 27.40 15.80 10.77
N THR A 319 28.68 15.96 10.40
CA THR A 319 29.50 14.95 9.71
C THR A 319 30.18 13.99 10.70
N ALA A 320 29.56 13.73 11.85
CA ALA A 320 30.10 12.82 12.85
C ALA A 320 29.78 11.36 12.52
N GLY A 321 30.67 10.73 11.76
CA GLY A 321 30.96 9.29 11.78
C GLY A 321 29.76 8.34 11.86
N VAL A 322 28.98 8.25 10.79
CA VAL A 322 28.00 7.16 10.62
C VAL A 322 28.76 5.84 10.51
N ARG A 323 28.65 5.00 11.53
CA ARG A 323 28.99 3.58 11.43
C ARG A 323 27.85 2.92 10.63
N GLU A 324 28.09 2.70 9.33
CA GLU A 324 27.16 2.10 8.35
C GLU A 324 27.14 0.55 8.43
N PRO A 325 26.19 -0.16 7.78
CA PRO A 325 25.25 -1.01 8.50
C PRO A 325 25.12 -2.40 7.85
N ALA A 326 25.77 -3.40 8.43
CA ALA A 326 25.62 -4.79 7.97
C ALA A 326 24.19 -5.35 8.17
N GLU A 327 23.38 -4.77 9.06
CA GLU A 327 22.04 -5.29 9.42
C GLU A 327 20.90 -4.73 8.55
N LEU A 328 21.18 -3.77 7.67
CA LEU A 328 20.16 -2.95 7.01
C LEU A 328 19.34 -3.69 5.91
N PHE A 329 19.77 -4.91 5.54
CA PHE A 329 19.18 -5.72 4.48
C PHE A 329 18.57 -7.04 4.96
N GLY A 330 18.48 -7.27 6.27
CA GLY A 330 17.93 -8.53 6.81
C GLY A 330 18.78 -9.76 6.52
N VAL A 331 20.02 -9.58 6.03
CA VAL A 331 21.00 -10.65 5.88
C VAL A 331 21.96 -10.56 7.07
N PRO A 332 21.97 -11.53 8.00
CA PRO A 332 23.04 -11.60 8.99
C PRO A 332 24.36 -11.86 8.26
N ILE A 333 25.19 -10.83 8.11
CA ILE A 333 26.52 -10.94 7.52
C ILE A 333 27.42 -11.63 8.55
N VAL A 334 27.56 -12.95 8.43
CA VAL A 334 28.68 -13.66 9.06
C VAL A 334 29.88 -13.46 8.13
N PRO A 335 30.97 -12.81 8.57
CA PRO A 335 32.16 -12.68 7.73
C PRO A 335 32.69 -14.08 7.39
N VAL A 336 32.69 -14.42 6.11
CA VAL A 336 33.42 -15.57 5.60
C VAL A 336 34.90 -15.21 5.72
N THR A 337 35.53 -15.63 6.81
CA THR A 337 36.98 -15.57 6.93
C THR A 337 37.58 -16.42 5.83
N ALA A 338 38.33 -15.77 4.94
CA ALA A 338 39.12 -16.41 3.91
C ALA A 338 40.08 -17.42 4.54
N ASN A 339 40.16 -18.59 3.92
CA ASN A 339 41.05 -19.70 4.27
C ASN A 339 42.49 -19.21 4.47
N ALA A 340 43.00 -19.34 5.70
CA ALA A 340 44.43 -19.44 5.96
C ALA A 340 44.86 -20.92 5.85
N PRO A 341 46.07 -21.22 5.37
CA PRO A 341 46.46 -22.55 4.95
C PRO A 341 46.60 -23.50 6.15
N VAL A 342 45.93 -24.66 6.04
CA VAL A 342 46.05 -25.80 6.95
C VAL A 342 47.50 -26.29 6.94
N GLN A 343 48.23 -26.02 8.02
CA GLN A 343 49.44 -26.78 8.33
C GLN A 343 49.02 -28.16 8.88
N ARG A 344 49.35 -29.19 8.11
CA ARG A 344 49.36 -30.59 8.52
C ARG A 344 50.17 -30.75 9.81
N ARG A 345 49.54 -31.25 10.87
CA ARG A 345 50.23 -32.00 11.93
C ARG A 345 49.57 -33.36 12.07
N GLU A 346 50.40 -34.39 11.93
CA GLU A 346 50.10 -35.78 12.20
C GLU A 346 49.75 -36.01 13.69
N PRO A 347 48.99 -37.08 14.01
CA PRO A 347 48.54 -37.35 15.37
C PRO A 347 49.56 -38.19 16.15
N ALA A 348 49.83 -37.79 17.39
CA ALA A 348 50.43 -38.66 18.38
C ALA A 348 49.31 -39.26 19.27
N ALA A 349 49.36 -40.58 19.38
CA ALA A 349 48.52 -41.42 20.22
C ALA A 349 48.61 -41.07 21.71
N GLY A 350 47.54 -41.35 22.47
CA GLY A 350 47.66 -41.49 23.92
C GLY A 350 46.38 -41.36 24.75
N ASN A 351 45.74 -42.51 24.98
CA ASN A 351 45.09 -42.97 26.21
C ASN A 351 43.88 -42.26 26.86
N VAL A 352 42.76 -42.99 26.82
CA VAL A 352 42.03 -43.58 27.97
C VAL A 352 41.90 -42.73 29.24
N ALA A 353 40.67 -42.32 29.55
CA ALA A 353 40.00 -42.67 30.80
C ALA A 353 38.51 -42.31 30.77
N ALA A 354 37.68 -43.31 31.02
CA ALA A 354 36.27 -43.20 31.29
C ALA A 354 36.00 -42.37 32.55
N ARG A 355 34.98 -41.50 32.50
CA ARG A 355 34.24 -41.12 33.70
C ARG A 355 32.81 -40.76 33.34
N THR A 356 31.93 -41.65 33.76
CA THR A 356 30.49 -41.50 33.93
C THR A 356 30.19 -40.36 34.91
N GLU A 357 29.26 -39.48 34.54
CA GLU A 357 28.50 -38.67 35.50
C GLU A 357 27.02 -38.61 35.13
N PRO A 358 26.14 -38.43 36.13
CA PRO A 358 24.73 -38.80 36.06
C PRO A 358 23.81 -37.67 35.61
N ALA A 359 22.63 -38.08 35.17
CA ALA A 359 21.47 -37.27 34.83
C ALA A 359 21.15 -36.21 35.90
N ARG A 360 21.19 -34.94 35.52
CA ARG A 360 20.63 -33.82 36.28
C ARG A 360 19.40 -33.28 35.54
N LYS A 361 18.22 -33.59 36.10
CA LYS A 361 16.96 -32.91 35.78
C LYS A 361 17.11 -31.43 36.13
N VAL A 362 16.89 -30.55 35.15
CA VAL A 362 16.63 -29.13 35.40
C VAL A 362 15.29 -28.78 34.76
N SER A 363 14.37 -28.41 35.65
CA SER A 363 13.08 -27.80 35.42
C SER A 363 13.13 -26.68 34.38
N HIS A 364 12.30 -26.78 33.35
CA HIS A 364 11.91 -25.61 32.56
C HIS A 364 10.97 -24.74 33.39
N ALA A 365 11.46 -23.54 33.71
CA ALA A 365 10.65 -22.44 34.19
C ALA A 365 9.75 -21.95 33.05
N GLN A 366 8.46 -21.83 33.36
CA GLN A 366 7.43 -21.23 32.52
C GLN A 366 7.80 -19.78 32.16
N ALA A 367 7.85 -19.49 30.87
CA ALA A 367 7.74 -18.14 30.34
C ALA A 367 6.26 -17.73 30.32
N PRO A 368 5.91 -16.48 30.67
CA PRO A 368 4.52 -16.02 30.68
C PRO A 368 4.04 -15.77 29.25
N ALA A 369 2.95 -16.46 28.86
CA ALA A 369 2.18 -16.15 27.68
C ALA A 369 1.35 -14.89 27.94
N ASN A 370 1.66 -13.80 27.24
CA ASN A 370 0.81 -12.61 27.19
C ASN A 370 -0.42 -12.91 26.34
N ASN A 371 -1.54 -13.18 27.02
CA ASN A 371 -2.88 -13.16 26.44
C ASN A 371 -3.28 -11.71 26.17
N LEU A 372 -3.33 -11.33 24.90
CA LEU A 372 -3.97 -10.10 24.44
C LEU A 372 -4.89 -10.44 23.25
N ALA A 373 -5.92 -11.24 23.52
CA ALA A 373 -6.96 -11.58 22.54
C ALA A 373 -8.39 -11.69 23.11
N ASP A 374 -8.59 -11.50 24.43
CA ASP A 374 -9.91 -11.61 25.05
C ASP A 374 -10.30 -10.34 25.81
N THR A 375 -10.47 -9.22 25.09
CA THR A 375 -11.26 -8.09 25.59
C THR A 375 -11.74 -7.23 24.43
N ILE A 376 -12.79 -7.66 23.71
CA ILE A 376 -13.86 -6.88 23.02
C ILE A 376 -14.80 -7.94 22.41
N ALA A 377 -15.60 -8.60 23.25
CA ALA A 377 -16.68 -9.48 22.80
C ALA A 377 -17.75 -9.65 23.89
N GLU A 378 -18.10 -8.62 24.66
CA GLU A 378 -19.20 -8.75 25.61
C GLU A 378 -19.83 -7.40 26.00
N LYS A 379 -20.55 -6.75 25.07
CA LYS A 379 -21.66 -5.84 25.45
C LYS A 379 -22.63 -5.44 24.34
N THR A 380 -23.26 -6.40 23.67
CA THR A 380 -24.58 -6.14 23.04
C THR A 380 -25.46 -7.39 23.07
N ARG A 381 -26.03 -7.69 24.24
CA ARG A 381 -27.19 -8.59 24.36
C ARG A 381 -28.45 -7.71 24.34
N LEU A 382 -29.13 -7.70 23.20
CA LEU A 382 -30.54 -7.30 23.12
C LEU A 382 -31.41 -8.51 23.51
N PRO A 383 -32.43 -8.36 24.36
CA PRO A 383 -33.37 -9.43 24.65
C PRO A 383 -34.37 -9.62 23.50
N ALA A 384 -34.70 -10.87 23.24
CA ALA A 384 -35.65 -11.31 22.22
C ALA A 384 -37.10 -11.34 22.76
N ALA A 385 -38.01 -11.10 21.82
CA ALA A 385 -39.36 -11.67 21.66
C ALA A 385 -40.45 -11.39 22.69
N VAL A 386 -41.50 -10.66 22.25
CA VAL A 386 -42.91 -11.01 22.47
C VAL A 386 -43.73 -10.70 21.21
N ASP A 387 -44.27 -11.77 20.65
CA ASP A 387 -45.51 -12.00 19.89
C ASP A 387 -45.97 -11.13 18.71
N GLN A 388 -46.20 -11.87 17.61
CA GLN A 388 -46.98 -11.52 16.44
C GLN A 388 -48.48 -11.52 16.75
N GLU A 389 -49.21 -10.51 16.27
CA GLU A 389 -50.61 -10.71 15.91
C GLU A 389 -50.99 -9.96 14.62
N LYS A 390 -51.32 -10.78 13.61
CA LYS A 390 -52.19 -10.57 12.44
C LYS A 390 -53.04 -9.28 12.44
N LYS A 391 -53.05 -8.55 11.31
CA LYS A 391 -54.30 -8.17 10.62
C LYS A 391 -54.08 -7.56 9.22
N GLU A 392 -54.91 -8.05 8.31
CA GLU A 392 -55.17 -7.61 6.93
C GLU A 392 -56.18 -6.43 6.89
N PRO A 393 -56.48 -5.84 5.71
CA PRO A 393 -56.68 -4.41 5.49
C PRO A 393 -58.15 -3.96 5.54
N VAL A 394 -58.39 -2.67 5.76
CA VAL A 394 -59.71 -2.03 5.55
C VAL A 394 -59.55 -0.63 4.95
N GLU A 395 -59.91 -0.56 3.67
CA GLU A 395 -60.94 0.29 3.05
C GLU A 395 -61.10 1.76 3.47
N GLU A 396 -60.95 2.60 2.45
CA GLU A 396 -61.16 4.04 2.35
C GLU A 396 -62.64 4.40 2.52
N LYS A 397 -62.93 5.42 3.35
CA LYS A 397 -64.28 5.97 3.52
C LYS A 397 -64.27 7.50 3.50
N GLU A 398 -64.92 8.01 2.47
CA GLU A 398 -65.34 9.39 2.25
C GLU A 398 -66.30 9.87 3.38
N PRO A 399 -66.23 11.14 3.83
CA PRO A 399 -67.31 11.74 4.61
C PRO A 399 -68.18 12.76 3.81
N PRO A 400 -69.47 12.87 4.17
CA PRO A 400 -70.51 13.58 3.40
C PRO A 400 -70.73 15.06 3.86
N PRO A 401 -71.64 15.82 3.22
CA PRO A 401 -71.57 17.27 3.11
C PRO A 401 -72.38 18.03 4.19
N ARG A 402 -72.07 19.31 4.37
CA ARG A 402 -72.88 20.23 5.19
C ARG A 402 -73.29 21.49 4.43
N ALA A 403 -74.58 21.79 4.56
CA ALA A 403 -75.34 22.77 3.83
C ALA A 403 -75.22 24.22 4.34
N ALA A 404 -75.65 25.11 3.46
CA ALA A 404 -75.64 26.56 3.45
C ALA A 404 -76.16 27.32 4.68
N VAL A 405 -75.56 28.49 4.93
CA VAL A 405 -76.25 29.72 5.40
C VAL A 405 -75.67 30.94 4.67
N ARG A 406 -76.57 31.80 4.18
CA ARG A 406 -76.34 33.07 3.47
C ARG A 406 -75.95 34.22 4.42
N GLY A 407 -75.19 35.20 3.89
CA GLY A 407 -75.51 36.62 4.08
C GLY A 407 -74.35 37.58 4.41
N ALA A 408 -74.26 38.62 3.57
CA ALA A 408 -73.72 39.98 3.80
C ALA A 408 -72.23 40.29 3.51
N ASP A 409 -72.05 41.03 2.41
CA ASP A 409 -71.17 42.17 2.15
C ASP A 409 -69.90 42.39 3.01
N ALA A 410 -68.75 42.39 2.34
CA ALA A 410 -67.80 43.53 2.22
C ALA A 410 -66.34 43.07 2.01
N ALA A 411 -65.67 43.78 1.10
CA ALA A 411 -64.21 43.91 0.94
C ALA A 411 -63.40 42.64 0.59
N THR A 412 -63.06 42.54 -0.70
CA THR A 412 -62.03 41.68 -1.28
C THR A 412 -60.66 41.85 -0.61
N PRO A 413 -60.06 40.81 0.00
CA PRO A 413 -58.62 40.69 0.15
C PRO A 413 -58.09 39.83 -1.00
N ALA A 414 -57.09 40.35 -1.72
CA ALA A 414 -56.43 39.64 -2.81
C ALA A 414 -55.94 38.26 -2.34
N ALA A 415 -56.39 37.21 -3.03
CA ALA A 415 -55.93 35.85 -2.80
C ALA A 415 -54.42 35.75 -3.07
N PRO A 416 -53.64 35.04 -2.22
CA PRO A 416 -52.24 34.79 -2.50
C PRO A 416 -52.16 33.91 -3.76
N MET A 417 -51.64 34.48 -4.84
CA MET A 417 -51.24 33.75 -6.03
C MET A 417 -50.39 32.56 -5.59
N LYS A 418 -50.90 31.33 -5.79
CA LYS A 418 -50.09 30.11 -5.75
C LYS A 418 -49.00 30.26 -6.80
N ARG A 419 -47.83 30.74 -6.37
CA ARG A 419 -46.62 30.80 -7.20
C ARG A 419 -46.32 29.35 -7.59
N ARG A 420 -46.66 28.99 -8.82
CA ARG A 420 -46.37 27.70 -9.42
C ARG A 420 -44.85 27.58 -9.44
N VAL A 421 -44.29 26.87 -8.46
CA VAL A 421 -42.86 26.58 -8.38
C VAL A 421 -42.52 25.79 -9.63
N GLN A 422 -41.87 26.44 -10.59
CA GLN A 422 -41.31 25.73 -11.72
C GLN A 422 -40.18 24.86 -11.18
N PRO A 423 -40.11 23.57 -11.56
CA PRO A 423 -39.04 22.70 -11.12
C PRO A 423 -37.71 23.29 -11.58
N VAL A 424 -36.80 23.53 -10.63
CA VAL A 424 -35.45 24.03 -10.92
C VAL A 424 -34.76 23.01 -11.83
N PRO A 425 -34.24 23.42 -13.00
CA PRO A 425 -33.55 22.50 -13.89
C PRO A 425 -32.30 21.95 -13.20
N ALA A 426 -32.10 20.64 -13.33
CA ALA A 426 -30.86 19.98 -12.91
C ALA A 426 -29.65 20.59 -13.66
N PRO A 427 -28.45 20.55 -13.09
CA PRO A 427 -27.28 21.11 -13.74
C PRO A 427 -27.04 20.41 -15.07
N SER A 428 -26.61 21.19 -16.06
CA SER A 428 -26.32 20.69 -17.39
C SER A 428 -25.13 19.73 -17.37
N GLN A 429 -25.13 18.78 -18.32
CA GLN A 429 -24.00 17.86 -18.47
C GLN A 429 -22.68 18.59 -18.69
N ALA A 430 -22.71 19.72 -19.41
CA ALA A 430 -21.53 20.55 -19.64
C ALA A 430 -20.94 21.14 -18.34
N GLU A 431 -21.77 21.50 -17.36
CA GLU A 431 -21.29 21.99 -16.05
C GLU A 431 -20.61 20.86 -15.25
N LEU A 432 -21.12 19.63 -15.36
CA LEU A 432 -20.52 18.45 -14.73
C LEU A 432 -19.15 18.15 -15.32
N GLU A 433 -19.06 18.11 -16.66
CA GLU A 433 -17.81 17.85 -17.39
C GLU A 433 -16.76 18.92 -17.08
N ASN A 434 -17.14 20.20 -17.07
CA ASN A 434 -16.26 21.30 -16.70
C ASN A 434 -15.78 21.22 -15.24
N CYS A 435 -16.66 20.82 -14.31
CA CYS A 435 -16.27 20.60 -12.91
C CYS A 435 -15.27 19.44 -12.79
N LEU A 436 -15.56 18.32 -13.46
CA LEU A 436 -14.69 17.14 -13.49
C LEU A 436 -13.31 17.48 -14.06
N GLU A 437 -13.26 18.18 -15.20
CA GLU A 437 -12.03 18.60 -15.87
C GLU A 437 -11.18 19.48 -14.95
N LYS A 438 -11.76 20.48 -14.29
CA LYS A 438 -11.03 21.34 -13.33
C LYS A 438 -10.46 20.59 -12.14
N ILE A 439 -11.17 19.57 -11.64
CA ILE A 439 -10.69 18.73 -10.55
C ILE A 439 -9.51 17.88 -11.03
N TRP A 440 -9.66 17.27 -12.20
CA TRP A 440 -8.64 16.43 -12.82
C TRP A 440 -7.37 17.22 -13.15
N GLU A 441 -7.49 18.40 -13.75
CA GLU A 441 -6.37 19.29 -14.07
C GLU A 441 -5.56 19.65 -12.83
N GLN A 442 -6.22 19.96 -11.71
CA GLN A 442 -5.52 20.26 -10.45
C GLN A 442 -4.80 19.05 -9.88
N LEU A 443 -5.42 17.88 -9.94
CA LEU A 443 -4.82 16.63 -9.49
C LEU A 443 -3.65 16.19 -10.38
N ILE A 444 -3.59 16.63 -11.63
CA ILE A 444 -2.44 16.39 -12.52
C ILE A 444 -1.36 17.47 -12.36
N ALA A 445 -1.76 18.74 -12.23
CA ALA A 445 -0.84 19.86 -12.08
C ALA A 445 -0.10 19.79 -10.74
N VAL A 446 -0.79 19.34 -9.70
CA VAL A 446 -0.22 19.09 -8.38
C VAL A 446 -0.61 17.67 -7.97
N PRO A 447 0.07 16.65 -8.52
CA PRO A 447 -0.14 15.27 -8.11
C PRO A 447 0.00 15.19 -6.60
N PRO A 448 -1.01 14.68 -5.88
CA PRO A 448 -0.91 14.58 -4.44
C PRO A 448 0.33 13.75 -4.12
N ALA A 449 1.22 14.34 -3.32
CA ALA A 449 2.44 13.68 -2.88
C ALA A 449 2.05 12.28 -2.38
N ARG A 450 2.62 11.23 -2.99
CA ARG A 450 2.30 9.84 -2.66
C ARG A 450 2.50 9.64 -1.16
N GLY A 451 1.46 9.18 -0.45
CA GLY A 451 1.47 9.10 1.01
C GLY A 451 0.87 10.33 1.72
N ARG A 452 0.08 11.16 1.04
CA ARG A 452 -0.93 11.98 1.70
C ARG A 452 -2.27 11.26 1.62
N SER A 453 -2.82 10.93 2.77
CA SER A 453 -4.14 10.31 2.93
C SER A 453 -5.30 11.19 2.39
N MET A 454 -5.05 12.49 2.15
CA MET A 454 -5.99 13.43 1.54
C MET A 454 -5.29 14.46 0.64
N ALA A 455 -6.00 14.95 -0.37
CA ALA A 455 -5.61 16.10 -1.19
C ALA A 455 -6.62 17.24 -1.03
N THR A 456 -6.16 18.48 -1.15
CA THR A 456 -7.03 19.67 -1.17
C THR A 456 -7.05 20.22 -2.58
N ILE A 457 -8.24 20.43 -3.12
CA ILE A 457 -8.43 21.09 -4.42
C ILE A 457 -9.30 22.34 -4.25
N SER A 458 -9.16 23.27 -5.18
CA SER A 458 -9.79 24.59 -5.14
C SER A 458 -10.63 24.82 -6.39
N LEU A 459 -11.94 25.01 -6.26
CA LEU A 459 -12.80 25.42 -7.38
C LEU A 459 -13.28 26.84 -7.13
N GLY A 460 -12.68 27.80 -7.83
CA GLY A 460 -12.84 29.22 -7.50
C GLY A 460 -12.20 29.50 -6.14
N GLU A 461 -12.96 30.10 -5.22
CA GLU A 461 -12.52 30.40 -3.85
C GLU A 461 -12.76 29.24 -2.87
N THR A 462 -13.56 28.25 -3.28
CA THR A 462 -13.95 27.13 -2.44
C THR A 462 -12.87 26.06 -2.44
N ARG A 463 -12.38 25.71 -1.25
CA ARG A 463 -11.44 24.59 -1.05
C ARG A 463 -12.19 23.39 -0.49
N PHE A 464 -11.90 22.19 -1.01
CA PHE A 464 -12.44 20.96 -0.45
C PHE A 464 -11.41 19.84 -0.43
N LEU A 465 -11.56 18.99 0.59
CA LEU A 465 -10.73 17.81 0.81
C LEU A 465 -11.31 16.60 0.08
N ILE A 466 -10.42 15.88 -0.60
CA ILE A 466 -10.66 14.61 -1.26
C ILE A 466 -9.73 13.56 -0.67
N SER A 467 -10.28 12.38 -0.39
CA SER A 467 -9.54 11.24 0.17
C SER A 467 -8.64 10.57 -0.85
N SER A 468 -7.71 9.75 -0.37
CA SER A 468 -6.75 9.03 -1.21
C SER A 468 -7.40 8.14 -2.29
N TRP A 469 -8.53 7.48 -2.01
CA TRP A 469 -9.25 6.68 -3.01
C TRP A 469 -10.04 7.52 -4.02
N GLU A 470 -10.58 8.67 -3.60
CA GLU A 470 -11.18 9.65 -4.51
C GLU A 470 -10.11 10.20 -5.46
N VAL A 471 -8.95 10.58 -4.94
CA VAL A 471 -7.78 10.97 -5.75
C VAL A 471 -7.40 9.86 -6.74
N ALA A 472 -7.28 8.62 -6.28
CA ALA A 472 -6.92 7.49 -7.14
C ALA A 472 -7.93 7.30 -8.27
N ALA A 473 -9.23 7.54 -8.02
CA ALA A 473 -10.27 7.48 -9.03
C ALA A 473 -10.07 8.52 -10.15
N PHE A 474 -9.56 9.71 -9.86
CA PHE A 474 -9.26 10.73 -10.88
C PHE A 474 -7.94 10.47 -11.63
N VAL A 475 -6.92 9.98 -10.93
CA VAL A 475 -5.57 9.79 -11.50
C VAL A 475 -5.45 8.47 -12.27
N SER A 476 -6.18 7.43 -11.86
CA SER A 476 -6.13 6.11 -12.50
C SER A 476 -7.38 5.91 -13.37
N GLU A 477 -7.18 5.66 -14.67
CA GLU A 477 -8.28 5.52 -15.63
C GLU A 477 -9.10 4.21 -15.49
N SER A 478 -8.69 3.25 -14.65
CA SER A 478 -9.14 1.86 -14.80
C SER A 478 -9.64 1.15 -13.53
N GLY A 479 -10.44 1.81 -12.70
CA GLY A 479 -11.13 1.17 -11.57
C GLY A 479 -12.61 0.90 -11.88
N PRO A 480 -13.19 -0.26 -11.52
CA PRO A 480 -14.61 -0.56 -11.73
C PRO A 480 -15.57 0.39 -10.99
N PHE A 481 -15.04 1.19 -10.06
CA PHE A 481 -15.77 2.17 -9.25
C PHE A 481 -15.17 3.59 -9.36
N SER A 482 -14.20 3.82 -10.26
CA SER A 482 -13.58 5.15 -10.41
C SER A 482 -14.61 6.20 -10.82
N GLU A 483 -15.51 5.85 -11.74
CA GLU A 483 -16.62 6.73 -12.16
C GLU A 483 -17.58 7.04 -11.00
N ASP A 484 -17.87 6.05 -10.15
CA ASP A 484 -18.75 6.22 -8.99
C ASP A 484 -18.15 7.27 -8.02
N PHE A 485 -16.85 7.19 -7.76
CA PHE A 485 -16.16 8.18 -6.92
C PHE A 485 -16.07 9.57 -7.58
N ARG A 486 -15.79 9.65 -8.88
CA ARG A 486 -15.73 10.93 -9.61
C ARG A 486 -17.07 11.68 -9.54
N ARG A 487 -18.18 10.98 -9.79
CA ARG A 487 -19.54 11.55 -9.72
C ARG A 487 -19.85 12.09 -8.33
N ALA A 488 -19.53 11.32 -7.29
CA ALA A 488 -19.75 11.76 -5.92
C ALA A 488 -18.94 13.00 -5.54
N VAL A 489 -17.67 13.05 -5.95
CA VAL A 489 -16.78 14.18 -5.72
C VAL A 489 -17.27 15.42 -6.45
N VAL A 490 -17.67 15.29 -7.72
CA VAL A 490 -18.25 16.40 -8.51
C VAL A 490 -19.51 16.95 -7.84
N ALA A 491 -20.42 16.09 -7.40
CA ALA A 491 -21.63 16.52 -6.71
C ALA A 491 -21.32 17.29 -5.41
N ARG A 492 -20.39 16.80 -4.59
CA ARG A 492 -19.91 17.51 -3.37
C ARG A 492 -19.28 18.86 -3.70
N ALA A 493 -18.47 18.90 -4.75
CA ALA A 493 -17.77 20.09 -5.21
C ALA A 493 -18.76 21.17 -5.67
N MET A 494 -19.77 20.79 -6.46
CA MET A 494 -20.84 21.69 -6.92
C MET A 494 -21.70 22.24 -5.79
N ILE A 495 -22.07 21.43 -4.79
CA ILE A 495 -22.77 21.94 -3.61
C ILE A 495 -21.91 22.99 -2.90
N SER A 496 -20.62 22.70 -2.72
CA SER A 496 -19.71 23.58 -1.98
C SER A 496 -19.54 24.93 -2.68
N THR A 497 -19.32 24.92 -4.01
CA THR A 497 -19.17 26.15 -4.80
C THR A 497 -20.48 26.92 -4.88
N ALA A 498 -21.62 26.25 -5.10
CA ALA A 498 -22.92 26.90 -5.14
C ALA A 498 -23.31 27.49 -3.78
N ARG A 499 -22.92 26.85 -2.67
CA ARG A 499 -23.13 27.36 -1.31
C ARG A 499 -22.37 28.65 -1.07
N ASP A 500 -21.10 28.70 -1.45
CA ASP A 500 -20.29 29.92 -1.29
C ASP A 500 -20.78 31.04 -2.22
N ALA A 501 -21.20 30.71 -3.45
CA ALA A 501 -21.84 31.67 -4.36
C ALA A 501 -23.18 32.19 -3.81
N CYS A 502 -24.00 31.34 -3.21
CA CYS A 502 -25.27 31.71 -2.58
C CYS A 502 -25.02 32.64 -1.38
N ARG A 503 -24.00 32.39 -0.56
CA ARG A 503 -23.62 33.28 0.55
C ARG A 503 -23.14 34.64 0.07
N ALA A 504 -22.41 34.69 -1.05
CA ALA A 504 -21.87 35.93 -1.61
C ALA A 504 -22.93 36.77 -2.35
N SER A 505 -23.80 36.13 -3.12
CA SER A 505 -24.75 36.81 -4.03
C SER A 505 -26.20 36.84 -3.54
N GLY A 506 -26.56 35.97 -2.59
CA GLY A 506 -27.94 35.72 -2.19
C GLY A 506 -28.77 34.90 -3.20
N ASN A 507 -28.20 34.44 -4.31
CA ASN A 507 -28.90 33.63 -5.31
C ASN A 507 -28.85 32.13 -4.95
N SER A 508 -30.01 31.52 -4.65
CA SER A 508 -30.14 30.11 -4.29
C SER A 508 -30.28 29.15 -5.48
N GLU A 509 -30.50 29.65 -6.70
CA GLU A 509 -30.86 28.79 -7.85
C GLU A 509 -29.78 27.73 -8.17
N ALA A 510 -28.50 28.13 -8.15
CA ALA A 510 -27.39 27.22 -8.39
C ALA A 510 -27.27 26.16 -7.27
N LEU A 511 -27.60 26.53 -6.03
CA LEU A 511 -27.57 25.63 -4.88
C LEU A 511 -28.71 24.60 -4.96
N GLU A 512 -29.92 25.03 -5.29
CA GLU A 512 -31.07 24.14 -5.50
C GLU A 512 -30.83 23.14 -6.64
N SER A 513 -30.20 23.59 -7.73
CA SER A 513 -29.80 22.73 -8.84
C SER A 513 -28.75 21.69 -8.41
N ALA A 514 -27.68 22.11 -7.71
CA ALA A 514 -26.65 21.21 -7.18
C ALA A 514 -27.21 20.19 -6.16
N LEU A 515 -28.13 20.59 -5.29
CA LEU A 515 -28.81 19.70 -4.35
C LEU A 515 -29.64 18.63 -5.06
N THR A 516 -30.31 19.00 -6.16
CA THR A 516 -31.12 18.06 -6.97
C THR A 516 -30.23 16.98 -7.61
N LEU A 517 -29.09 17.37 -8.17
CA LEU A 517 -28.08 16.42 -8.66
C LEU A 517 -27.59 15.49 -7.54
N ALA A 518 -27.17 16.06 -6.41
CA ALA A 518 -26.60 15.30 -5.31
C ALA A 518 -27.56 14.23 -4.75
N ARG A 519 -28.86 14.54 -4.65
CA ARG A 519 -29.89 13.56 -4.26
C ARG A 519 -29.99 12.40 -5.24
N THR A 520 -29.87 12.68 -6.55
CA THR A 520 -29.86 11.65 -7.59
C THR A 520 -28.63 10.76 -7.47
N GLU A 521 -27.45 11.35 -7.25
CA GLU A 521 -26.19 10.62 -7.06
C GLU A 521 -26.19 9.75 -5.79
N ILE A 522 -26.79 10.20 -4.69
CA ILE A 522 -26.89 9.38 -3.47
C ILE A 522 -27.66 8.10 -3.74
N ASN A 523 -28.82 8.18 -4.40
CA ASN A 523 -29.63 6.99 -4.69
C ASN A 523 -28.86 5.99 -5.55
N TYR A 524 -28.09 6.51 -6.52
CA TYR A 524 -27.22 5.69 -7.35
C TYR A 524 -26.10 5.03 -6.54
N LEU A 525 -25.35 5.80 -5.74
CA LEU A 525 -24.21 5.31 -4.95
C LEU A 525 -24.63 4.33 -3.84
N GLN A 526 -25.80 4.51 -3.23
CA GLN A 526 -26.35 3.54 -2.28
C GLN A 526 -26.60 2.18 -2.95
N SER A 527 -27.18 2.16 -4.15
CA SER A 527 -27.35 0.94 -4.93
C SER A 527 -26.01 0.27 -5.25
N ARG A 528 -24.99 1.05 -5.62
CA ARG A 528 -23.62 0.56 -5.89
C ARG A 528 -22.95 0.00 -4.65
N ALA A 529 -23.10 0.65 -3.49
CA ALA A 529 -22.57 0.15 -2.22
C ALA A 529 -23.21 -1.19 -1.84
N GLU A 530 -24.52 -1.36 -2.01
CA GLU A 530 -25.21 -2.64 -1.78
C GLU A 530 -24.77 -3.73 -2.78
N GLN A 531 -24.50 -3.38 -4.04
CA GLN A 531 -23.92 -4.31 -5.01
C GLN A 531 -22.52 -4.77 -4.58
N ALA A 532 -21.65 -3.86 -4.13
CA ALA A 532 -20.33 -4.19 -3.62
C ALA A 532 -20.41 -5.12 -2.39
N LYS A 533 -21.34 -4.87 -1.45
CA LYS A 533 -21.61 -5.76 -0.32
C LYS A 533 -22.02 -7.16 -0.76
N ARG A 534 -22.94 -7.27 -1.74
CA ARG A 534 -23.38 -8.57 -2.29
C ARG A 534 -22.26 -9.32 -3.01
N ALA A 535 -21.37 -8.59 -3.68
CA ALA A 535 -20.17 -9.13 -4.31
C ALA A 535 -19.06 -9.52 -3.31
N LYS A 536 -19.25 -9.26 -2.01
CA LYS A 536 -18.24 -9.41 -0.95
C LYS A 536 -16.98 -8.58 -1.17
N ASP A 537 -17.09 -7.50 -1.95
CA ASP A 537 -16.04 -6.49 -2.08
C ASP A 537 -16.14 -5.51 -0.90
N THR A 538 -15.58 -5.93 0.23
CA THR A 538 -15.70 -5.22 1.51
C THR A 538 -15.06 -3.85 1.49
N GLU A 539 -13.91 -3.70 0.84
CA GLU A 539 -13.19 -2.44 0.73
C GLU A 539 -14.01 -1.41 -0.07
N THR A 540 -14.47 -1.78 -1.26
CA THR A 540 -15.30 -0.90 -2.09
C THR A 540 -16.60 -0.54 -1.37
N ALA A 541 -17.27 -1.50 -0.73
CA ALA A 541 -18.50 -1.26 0.00
C ALA A 541 -18.31 -0.23 1.14
N VAL A 542 -17.19 -0.31 1.86
CA VAL A 542 -16.83 0.65 2.91
C VAL A 542 -16.54 2.02 2.30
N ASN A 543 -15.71 2.09 1.26
CA ASN A 543 -15.33 3.35 0.62
C ASN A 543 -16.54 4.08 0.02
N LEU A 544 -17.41 3.38 -0.72
CA LEU A 544 -18.67 3.93 -1.23
C LEU A 544 -19.59 4.37 -0.08
N GLY A 545 -19.67 3.59 1.01
CA GLY A 545 -20.45 3.94 2.19
C GLY A 545 -19.97 5.24 2.86
N ILE A 546 -18.66 5.45 2.97
CA ILE A 546 -18.06 6.70 3.46
C ILE A 546 -18.36 7.86 2.51
N THR A 547 -18.22 7.64 1.19
CA THR A 547 -18.52 8.64 0.16
C THR A 547 -19.98 9.08 0.21
N VAL A 548 -20.94 8.15 0.36
CA VAL A 548 -22.37 8.45 0.54
C VAL A 548 -22.61 9.32 1.77
N LYS A 549 -22.00 8.97 2.93
CA LYS A 549 -22.12 9.76 4.16
C LYS A 549 -21.60 11.19 4.00
N ARG A 550 -20.46 11.38 3.32
CA ARG A 550 -19.88 12.70 3.05
C ARG A 550 -20.77 13.54 2.13
N LEU A 551 -21.37 12.92 1.11
CA LEU A 551 -22.31 13.60 0.21
C LEU A 551 -23.61 13.98 0.93
N LEU A 552 -24.18 13.10 1.76
CA LEU A 552 -25.33 13.41 2.62
C LEU A 552 -25.07 14.61 3.53
N SER A 553 -23.92 14.62 4.21
CA SER A 553 -23.53 15.75 5.06
C SER A 553 -23.41 17.06 4.27
N SER A 554 -22.94 17.01 3.02
CA SER A 554 -22.85 18.18 2.15
C SER A 554 -24.25 18.69 1.73
N ILE A 555 -25.19 17.77 1.48
CA ILE A 555 -26.60 18.11 1.19
C ILE A 555 -27.24 18.78 2.40
N GLU A 556 -27.13 18.19 3.60
CA GLU A 556 -27.68 18.75 4.84
C GLU A 556 -27.15 20.17 5.09
N ASP A 557 -25.87 20.43 4.79
CA ASP A 557 -25.28 21.76 4.94
C ASP A 557 -25.72 22.75 3.84
N GLY A 558 -26.02 22.27 2.64
CA GLY A 558 -26.59 23.09 1.57
C GLY A 558 -28.05 23.45 1.83
N GLU A 559 -28.85 22.49 2.34
CA GLU A 559 -30.26 22.69 2.70
C GLU A 559 -30.48 23.68 3.83
N LYS A 560 -29.47 23.93 4.69
CA LYS A 560 -29.54 24.98 5.71
C LYS A 560 -29.48 26.40 5.13
N LEU A 561 -29.08 26.55 3.87
CA LEU A 561 -28.84 27.84 3.21
C LEU A 561 -29.76 28.11 2.02
N ALA A 562 -30.37 27.07 1.45
CA ALA A 562 -31.47 27.18 0.49
C ALA A 562 -32.78 27.43 1.23
#